data_AF-A0A3E3I7S8-F1
#
_entry.id   AF-A0A3E3I7S8-F1
#
_cell.length_a   1.000
_cell.length_b   1.000
_cell.length_c   1.000
_cell.angle_alpha   90.00
_cell.angle_beta   90.00
_cell.angle_gamma   90.00
#
_symmetry.space_group_name_H-M   'P 1'
#
loop_
_entity.id
_entity.type
_entity.pdbx_description
1 polymer ?
#
loop_
_entity_poly.entity_id
_entity_poly.type
_entity_poly.pdbx_seq_one_letter_code
_entity_poly.pdbx_strand_id
1 'polypeptide(L)'
;MGRYKTVKYLQEKQWSAGSPVMLNKGAVLKDTVTGNHILQLQFICLAEKEIREAVVEIACLDFLGKCIETLDYTYTDLKAGRNELFGDRAPVFFSNAKARNFEINIKEITFQDGTRSRAEYKLSAAGERQEKKKGRSIEENPEKTAQRSRKRKIAAGVASAVLVCAAAVSAIIFLLIPNMKYMEAVKQAELGQYETAIESFKQLGDFKDSQTQVVETTYLMALDKKESAENIKDYEAVLKILDSIRKEKDCTQAVKETRYAMAEILMKNAVNVKDYREALKIYDSLQGFLDSKGKILECNYQIACIYSDSQDRVSEAKDMFTELGDYKDSRKQIADILKEHVELTEEYLTALEFWESSDFDEALEILDKMDQDNEYVMELRGKCLEVKYLIAVSNWRYQRYELALKQFESIREYKDSEDYIKKINDLDKQQSAAKAEAQNAVSLAELLTWLNGNWSGDDTYWKAVTFTKLSDNTMALDGTFTRVSGFVGSASKLSNSSLQLVFVTSNFGFQDICIVTKTGENSATLKRWSVTEKGIKSKEDVIHLVR
;
A
#
# COMPACT_ATOMS: atom_id res chain seq x y z
N MET A 1 15.53 -23.24 26.70
CA MET A 1 16.88 -23.53 26.16
C MET A 1 17.89 -23.38 27.29
N GLY A 2 18.91 -24.23 27.36
CA GLY A 2 19.98 -24.11 28.38
C GLY A 2 20.85 -22.87 28.13
N ARG A 3 21.40 -22.27 29.21
CA ARG A 3 22.21 -21.03 29.15
C ARG A 3 23.42 -21.13 28.22
N TYR A 4 24.05 -22.30 28.14
CA TYR A 4 25.22 -22.54 27.29
C TYR A 4 24.86 -23.45 26.12
N LYS A 5 25.26 -23.04 24.91
CA LYS A 5 25.16 -23.84 23.68
C LYS A 5 26.54 -24.31 23.26
N THR A 6 26.73 -25.61 23.10
CA THR A 6 27.99 -26.16 22.56
C THR A 6 28.15 -25.80 21.09
N VAL A 7 29.29 -25.19 20.76
CA VAL A 7 29.67 -24.80 19.40
C VAL A 7 30.55 -25.87 18.76
N LYS A 8 31.53 -26.41 19.51
CA LYS A 8 32.48 -27.42 19.02
C LYS A 8 32.99 -28.27 20.19
N TYR A 9 33.18 -29.57 19.98
CA TYR A 9 33.91 -30.42 20.92
C TYR A 9 35.38 -30.59 20.47
N LEU A 10 36.29 -30.60 21.44
CA LEU A 10 37.69 -30.99 21.28
C LEU A 10 37.85 -32.37 21.91
N GLN A 11 37.57 -33.45 21.15
CA GLN A 11 37.56 -34.82 21.69
C GLN A 11 38.89 -35.56 21.55
N GLU A 12 39.85 -34.97 20.86
CA GLU A 12 41.15 -35.58 20.64
C GLU A 12 42.07 -35.34 21.85
N LYS A 13 42.66 -36.43 22.37
CA LYS A 13 43.67 -36.34 23.43
C LYS A 13 44.96 -35.77 22.86
N GLN A 14 45.49 -34.72 23.46
CA GLN A 14 46.71 -34.05 23.01
C GLN A 14 47.79 -34.06 24.09
N TRP A 15 49.00 -34.46 23.71
CA TRP A 15 50.14 -34.54 24.62
C TRP A 15 51.44 -34.25 23.89
N SER A 16 52.42 -33.75 24.64
CA SER A 16 53.78 -33.51 24.16
C SER A 16 54.79 -34.29 24.99
N ALA A 17 55.83 -34.84 24.36
CA ALA A 17 56.82 -35.66 25.04
C ALA A 17 57.47 -34.91 26.22
N GLY A 18 57.31 -35.47 27.43
CA GLY A 18 57.84 -34.88 28.66
C GLY A 18 56.92 -33.85 29.33
N SER A 19 55.75 -33.55 28.75
CA SER A 19 54.74 -32.72 29.41
C SER A 19 54.17 -33.43 30.64
N PRO A 20 54.16 -32.78 31.83
CA PRO A 20 53.53 -33.32 33.03
C PRO A 20 51.99 -33.36 32.97
N VAL A 21 51.40 -32.80 31.91
CA VAL A 21 49.95 -32.67 31.72
C VAL A 21 49.56 -33.06 30.30
N MET A 22 48.41 -33.72 30.15
CA MET A 22 47.79 -34.04 28.85
C MET A 22 46.41 -33.39 28.76
N LEU A 23 46.03 -32.90 27.58
CA LEU A 23 44.65 -32.52 27.31
C LEU A 23 43.81 -33.78 27.12
N ASN A 24 42.73 -33.93 27.90
CA ASN A 24 41.81 -35.06 27.79
C ASN A 24 40.70 -34.78 26.79
N LYS A 25 40.01 -33.65 26.97
CA LYS A 25 38.92 -33.17 26.13
C LYS A 25 38.64 -31.70 26.41
N GLY A 26 37.92 -31.05 25.51
CA GLY A 26 37.41 -29.70 25.73
C GLY A 26 36.15 -29.42 24.93
N ALA A 27 35.58 -28.24 25.14
CA ALA A 27 34.44 -27.75 24.38
C ALA A 27 34.50 -26.23 24.24
N VAL A 28 34.07 -25.75 23.09
CA VAL A 28 33.76 -24.34 22.84
C VAL A 28 32.28 -24.16 23.09
N LEU A 29 31.93 -23.26 24.01
CA LEU A 29 30.57 -22.95 24.40
C LEU A 29 30.27 -21.48 24.07
N LYS A 30 29.01 -21.20 23.72
CA LYS A 30 28.47 -19.84 23.62
C LYS A 30 27.45 -19.64 24.72
N ASP A 31 27.66 -18.64 25.57
CA ASP A 31 26.64 -18.18 26.53
C ASP A 31 25.54 -17.47 25.73
N THR A 32 24.34 -18.04 25.74
CA THR A 32 23.18 -17.53 24.97
C THR A 32 22.58 -16.27 25.56
N VAL A 33 22.94 -15.92 26.81
CA VAL A 33 22.47 -14.72 27.50
C VAL A 33 23.43 -13.56 27.30
N THR A 34 24.73 -13.80 27.50
CA THR A 34 25.74 -12.72 27.41
C THR A 34 26.38 -12.60 26.03
N GLY A 35 26.25 -13.62 25.18
CA GLY A 35 26.91 -13.69 23.87
C GLY A 35 28.39 -14.08 23.94
N ASN A 36 28.95 -14.26 25.14
CA ASN A 36 30.36 -14.57 25.35
C ASN A 36 30.72 -15.97 24.86
N HIS A 37 31.96 -16.11 24.37
CA HIS A 37 32.54 -17.39 23.99
C HIS A 37 33.43 -17.92 25.11
N ILE A 38 33.28 -19.21 25.40
CA ILE A 38 33.94 -19.89 26.51
C ILE A 38 34.63 -21.13 25.96
N LEU A 39 35.88 -21.30 26.32
CA LEU A 39 36.64 -22.53 26.13
C LEU A 39 36.72 -23.26 27.47
N GLN A 40 36.16 -24.47 27.52
CA GLN A 40 36.20 -25.34 28.69
C GLN A 40 37.16 -26.50 28.38
N LEU A 41 38.26 -26.60 29.13
CA LEU A 41 39.31 -27.59 28.91
C LEU A 41 39.41 -28.52 30.11
N GLN A 42 39.55 -29.82 29.85
CA GLN A 42 39.83 -30.82 30.87
C GLN A 42 41.19 -31.47 30.60
N PHE A 43 42.05 -31.43 31.61
CA PHE A 43 43.39 -31.98 31.58
C PHE A 43 43.50 -33.22 32.46
N ILE A 44 44.49 -34.06 32.19
CA ILE A 44 44.94 -35.18 33.03
C ILE A 44 46.35 -34.85 33.53
N CYS A 45 46.56 -34.95 34.84
CA CYS A 45 47.90 -34.89 35.42
C CYS A 45 48.64 -36.21 35.14
N LEU A 46 49.85 -36.11 34.57
CA LEU A 46 50.72 -37.26 34.28
C LEU A 46 51.97 -37.29 35.18
N ALA A 47 52.20 -36.24 35.97
CA ALA A 47 53.31 -36.16 36.92
C ALA A 47 53.05 -37.05 38.16
N GLU A 48 54.14 -37.51 38.78
CA GLU A 48 54.07 -38.22 40.07
C GLU A 48 53.77 -37.25 41.24
N LYS A 49 54.00 -35.96 41.05
CA LYS A 49 53.76 -34.91 42.04
C LYS A 49 52.40 -34.24 41.81
N GLU A 50 51.72 -33.86 42.88
CA GLU A 50 50.46 -33.11 42.81
C GLU A 50 50.68 -31.70 42.26
N ILE A 51 49.87 -31.32 41.28
CA ILE A 51 49.91 -29.99 40.66
C ILE A 51 49.13 -29.00 41.53
N ARG A 52 49.77 -27.86 41.81
CA ARG A 52 49.18 -26.70 42.51
C ARG A 52 48.71 -25.62 41.55
N GLU A 53 49.48 -25.38 40.47
CA GLU A 53 49.19 -24.35 39.48
C GLU A 53 49.63 -24.80 38.08
N ALA A 54 48.83 -24.46 37.07
CA ALA A 54 49.17 -24.70 35.67
C ALA A 54 48.95 -23.43 34.83
N VAL A 55 50.01 -22.94 34.22
CA VAL A 55 49.98 -21.80 33.28
C VAL A 55 49.88 -22.34 31.86
N VAL A 56 48.79 -21.98 31.18
CA VAL A 56 48.45 -22.47 29.85
C VAL A 56 48.30 -21.28 28.91
N GLU A 57 49.02 -21.30 27.80
CA GLU A 57 48.81 -20.41 26.68
C GLU A 57 47.92 -21.10 25.64
N ILE A 58 46.93 -20.38 25.15
CA ILE A 58 45.95 -20.85 24.19
C ILE A 58 45.99 -19.93 22.98
N ALA A 59 46.51 -20.43 21.85
CA ALA A 59 46.43 -19.72 20.58
C ALA A 59 45.10 -20.04 19.90
N CYS A 60 44.27 -19.02 19.76
CA CYS A 60 43.01 -19.08 19.04
C CYS A 60 43.29 -18.83 17.55
N LEU A 61 43.01 -19.84 16.73
CA LEU A 61 43.22 -19.80 15.30
C LEU A 61 41.89 -19.59 14.57
N ASP A 62 41.93 -18.81 13.49
CA ASP A 62 40.83 -18.74 12.53
C ASP A 62 40.77 -20.01 11.65
N PHE A 63 39.82 -20.03 10.70
CA PHE A 63 39.63 -21.15 9.78
C PHE A 63 40.83 -21.37 8.84
N LEU A 64 41.68 -20.36 8.62
CA LEU A 64 42.89 -20.45 7.80
C LEU A 64 44.11 -20.90 8.60
N GLY A 65 43.94 -21.20 9.90
CA GLY A 65 45.04 -21.55 10.79
C GLY A 65 45.89 -20.35 11.22
N LYS A 66 45.44 -19.11 10.98
CA LYS A 66 46.14 -17.91 11.43
C LYS A 66 45.77 -17.64 12.89
N CYS A 67 46.78 -17.37 13.72
CA CYS A 67 46.56 -16.92 15.09
C CYS A 67 45.93 -15.52 15.09
N ILE A 68 44.75 -15.44 15.70
CA ILE A 68 43.93 -14.22 15.76
C ILE A 68 43.80 -13.67 17.19
N GLU A 69 44.05 -14.49 18.20
CA GLU A 69 44.04 -14.12 19.62
C GLU A 69 44.88 -15.14 20.39
N THR A 70 45.68 -14.69 21.36
CA THR A 70 46.43 -15.56 22.27
C THR A 70 45.99 -15.25 23.70
N LEU A 71 45.68 -16.28 24.47
CA LEU A 71 45.20 -16.17 25.84
C LEU A 71 46.18 -16.86 26.78
N ASP A 72 46.63 -16.16 27.81
CA ASP A 72 47.34 -16.76 28.93
C ASP A 72 46.37 -16.99 30.09
N TYR A 73 46.19 -18.25 30.49
CA TYR A 73 45.29 -18.65 31.56
C TYR A 73 46.01 -19.47 32.61
N THR A 74 45.84 -19.07 33.87
CA THR A 74 46.43 -19.77 35.02
C THR A 74 45.35 -20.50 35.81
N TYR A 75 45.44 -21.82 35.85
CA TYR A 75 44.65 -22.64 36.76
C TYR A 75 45.35 -22.65 38.12
N THR A 76 44.75 -21.98 39.12
CA THR A 76 45.28 -21.91 40.49
C THR A 76 44.56 -22.90 41.42
N ASP A 77 45.08 -23.07 42.64
CA ASP A 77 44.49 -23.86 43.72
C ASP A 77 44.14 -25.31 43.34
N LEU A 78 44.93 -25.88 42.42
CA LEU A 78 44.79 -27.26 41.99
C LEU A 78 45.32 -28.22 43.07
N LYS A 79 44.73 -29.42 43.14
CA LYS A 79 45.23 -30.56 43.91
C LYS A 79 45.11 -31.83 43.07
N ALA A 80 45.68 -31.79 41.86
CA ALA A 80 45.55 -32.88 40.90
C ALA A 80 46.75 -33.83 41.02
N GLY A 81 46.50 -35.03 41.55
CA GLY A 81 47.45 -36.13 41.59
C GLY A 81 47.54 -36.89 40.26
N ARG A 82 48.43 -37.89 40.20
CA ARG A 82 48.65 -38.67 38.97
C ARG A 82 47.35 -39.31 38.47
N ASN A 83 47.09 -39.15 37.18
CA ASN A 83 45.88 -39.56 36.45
C ASN A 83 44.58 -38.85 36.86
N GLU A 84 44.63 -37.86 37.74
CA GLU A 84 43.45 -37.08 38.10
C GLU A 84 43.15 -35.99 37.06
N LEU A 85 41.86 -35.64 36.99
CA LEU A 85 41.33 -34.65 36.06
C LEU A 85 41.27 -33.26 36.71
N PHE A 86 41.56 -32.22 35.93
CA PHE A 86 41.38 -30.84 36.37
C PHE A 86 41.02 -29.90 35.21
N GLY A 87 40.61 -28.66 35.53
CA GLY A 87 40.31 -27.60 34.57
C GLY A 87 38.86 -27.55 34.08
N ASP A 88 38.10 -28.64 34.18
CA ASP A 88 36.74 -28.76 33.63
C ASP A 88 35.69 -27.85 34.27
N ARG A 89 35.99 -27.19 35.39
CA ARG A 89 35.08 -26.24 36.07
C ARG A 89 35.50 -24.78 35.89
N ALA A 90 36.59 -24.52 35.20
CA ALA A 90 37.16 -23.20 35.02
C ALA A 90 36.93 -22.72 33.58
N PRO A 91 36.01 -21.77 33.34
CA PRO A 91 35.77 -21.23 32.01
C PRO A 91 36.92 -20.31 31.59
N VAL A 92 37.49 -20.55 30.41
CA VAL A 92 38.43 -19.63 29.76
C VAL A 92 37.66 -18.78 28.75
N PHE A 93 37.57 -17.48 28.98
CA PHE A 93 36.85 -16.57 28.08
C PHE A 93 37.75 -16.12 26.94
N PHE A 94 37.18 -16.00 25.74
CA PHE A 94 37.87 -15.46 24.58
C PHE A 94 36.95 -14.52 23.80
N SER A 95 37.54 -13.51 23.17
CA SER A 95 36.78 -12.40 22.59
C SER A 95 36.43 -12.64 21.12
N ASN A 96 37.26 -13.37 20.39
CA ASN A 96 37.12 -13.47 18.94
C ASN A 96 36.19 -14.62 18.50
N ALA A 97 34.97 -14.27 18.09
CA ALA A 97 33.97 -15.23 17.59
C ALA A 97 34.41 -16.03 16.33
N LYS A 98 35.46 -15.57 15.63
CA LYS A 98 36.03 -16.25 14.46
C LYS A 98 37.01 -17.38 14.83
N ALA A 99 37.35 -17.55 16.12
CA ALA A 99 38.17 -18.67 16.55
C ALA A 99 37.44 -20.01 16.30
N ARG A 100 38.12 -20.90 15.60
CA ARG A 100 37.60 -22.22 15.19
C ARG A 100 38.53 -23.36 15.58
N ASN A 101 39.83 -23.08 15.77
CA ASN A 101 40.81 -24.04 16.25
C ASN A 101 41.62 -23.47 17.42
N PHE A 102 42.14 -24.34 18.28
CA PHE A 102 42.84 -23.94 19.50
C PHE A 102 44.11 -24.78 19.65
N GLU A 103 45.27 -24.12 19.69
CA GLU A 103 46.52 -24.76 20.08
C GLU A 103 46.79 -24.49 21.56
N ILE A 104 47.14 -25.54 22.30
CA ILE A 104 47.29 -25.48 23.75
C ILE A 104 48.76 -25.73 24.09
N ASN A 105 49.37 -24.74 24.73
CA ASN A 105 50.77 -24.75 25.14
C ASN A 105 50.84 -24.67 26.67
N ILE A 106 51.47 -25.65 27.31
CA ILE A 106 51.74 -25.59 28.75
C ILE A 106 53.03 -24.80 28.96
N LYS A 107 52.97 -23.64 29.62
CA LYS A 107 54.14 -22.77 29.87
C LYS A 107 54.88 -23.12 31.15
N GLU A 108 54.13 -23.31 32.24
CA GLU A 108 54.70 -23.58 33.57
C GLU A 108 53.75 -24.43 34.40
N ILE A 109 54.28 -25.42 35.12
CA ILE A 109 53.55 -26.19 36.14
C ILE A 109 54.25 -26.00 37.48
N THR A 110 53.50 -25.60 38.50
CA THR A 110 53.98 -25.55 39.89
C THR A 110 53.34 -26.70 40.68
N PHE A 111 54.16 -27.46 41.38
CA PHE A 111 53.72 -28.57 42.23
C PHE A 111 53.47 -28.12 43.67
N GLN A 112 52.74 -28.94 44.44
CA GLN A 112 52.42 -28.65 45.85
C GLN A 112 53.67 -28.50 46.73
N ASP A 113 54.77 -29.17 46.39
CA ASP A 113 56.07 -29.05 47.09
C ASP A 113 56.86 -27.78 46.73
N GLY A 114 56.31 -26.90 45.89
CA GLY A 114 56.92 -25.66 45.44
C GLY A 114 57.89 -25.81 44.25
N THR A 115 58.17 -27.03 43.80
CA THR A 115 58.98 -27.24 42.58
C THR A 115 58.21 -26.83 41.33
N ARG A 116 58.93 -26.39 40.29
CA ARG A 116 58.33 -25.89 39.05
C ARG A 116 58.94 -26.53 37.82
N SER A 117 58.09 -26.88 36.85
CA SER A 117 58.51 -27.23 35.49
C SER A 117 58.29 -26.02 34.58
N ARG A 118 59.38 -25.36 34.17
CA ARG A 118 59.37 -24.24 33.22
C ARG A 118 59.86 -24.73 31.86
N ALA A 119 58.96 -25.30 31.09
CA ALA A 119 59.21 -25.74 29.73
C ALA A 119 57.92 -25.57 28.93
N GLU A 120 58.04 -25.09 27.71
CA GLU A 120 56.91 -24.91 26.80
C GLU A 120 56.58 -26.25 26.13
N TYR A 121 55.42 -26.80 26.47
CA TYR A 121 54.92 -28.04 25.87
C TYR A 121 53.75 -27.73 24.95
N LYS A 122 54.01 -27.69 23.64
CA LYS A 122 52.96 -27.62 22.61
C LYS A 122 52.27 -28.98 22.52
N LEU A 123 51.02 -29.07 22.98
CA LEU A 123 50.25 -30.30 22.98
C LEU A 123 49.71 -30.55 21.56
N SER A 124 49.90 -31.77 21.04
CA SER A 124 49.32 -32.20 19.77
C SER A 124 48.76 -33.62 19.87
N ALA A 125 47.95 -34.01 18.89
CA ALA A 125 47.37 -35.34 18.80
C ALA A 125 48.46 -36.43 18.91
N ALA A 126 48.17 -37.50 19.65
CA ALA A 126 49.12 -38.60 19.83
C ALA A 126 49.41 -39.29 18.48
N GLY A 127 50.50 -38.87 17.83
CA GLY A 127 50.93 -39.35 16.51
C GLY A 127 52.12 -38.59 15.90
N GLU A 128 52.42 -37.37 16.38
CA GLU A 128 53.56 -36.60 15.87
C GLU A 128 54.86 -36.99 16.59
N ARG A 129 55.59 -37.96 16.00
CA ARG A 129 57.04 -38.08 16.25
C ARG A 129 57.72 -36.85 15.66
N GLN A 130 58.08 -35.89 16.51
CA GLN A 130 59.03 -34.84 16.13
C GLN A 130 60.43 -35.47 15.95
N GLU A 131 60.90 -35.49 14.71
CA GLU A 131 62.30 -35.77 14.39
C GLU A 131 63.19 -34.68 15.01
N LYS A 132 63.93 -35.04 16.07
CA LYS A 132 65.06 -34.24 16.53
C LYS A 132 66.17 -34.31 15.49
N LYS A 133 66.38 -33.22 14.73
CA LYS A 133 67.66 -32.93 14.08
C LYS A 133 68.76 -32.90 15.14
N LYS A 134 69.59 -33.94 15.21
CA LYS A 134 70.95 -33.86 15.75
C LYS A 134 71.92 -33.99 14.60
N GLY A 135 72.37 -32.84 14.10
CA GLY A 135 73.62 -32.78 13.36
C GLY A 135 74.77 -33.13 14.30
N ARG A 136 75.49 -34.20 13.99
CA ARG A 136 76.89 -34.35 14.35
C ARG A 136 77.59 -35.02 13.18
N SER A 137 78.46 -34.23 12.57
CA SER A 137 79.53 -34.64 11.66
C SER A 137 80.35 -35.80 12.24
N ILE A 138 80.86 -36.66 11.37
CA ILE A 138 82.22 -37.24 11.36
C ILE A 138 82.40 -37.97 10.00
N GLU A 139 83.64 -37.90 9.54
CA GLU A 139 84.24 -38.16 8.23
C GLU A 139 84.19 -39.59 7.64
N GLU A 140 84.57 -39.59 6.36
CA GLU A 140 85.03 -40.61 5.41
C GLU A 140 85.48 -42.01 5.90
N ASN A 141 84.85 -43.04 5.30
CA ASN A 141 85.38 -44.20 4.50
C ASN A 141 86.59 -45.05 4.98
N PRO A 142 86.91 -46.24 4.39
CA PRO A 142 86.15 -47.31 3.72
C PRO A 142 86.45 -48.73 4.30
N GLU A 143 86.04 -49.78 3.57
CA GLU A 143 86.50 -51.19 3.59
C GLU A 143 85.56 -52.19 4.32
N LYS A 144 85.22 -53.39 3.85
CA LYS A 144 85.64 -54.21 2.69
C LYS A 144 84.69 -55.43 2.62
N THR A 145 84.34 -55.89 1.41
CA THR A 145 84.22 -57.30 0.93
C THR A 145 83.48 -58.38 1.77
N ALA A 146 82.85 -59.45 1.25
CA ALA A 146 82.51 -59.97 -0.07
C ALA A 146 81.72 -61.30 0.14
N GLN A 147 80.81 -61.60 -0.78
CA GLN A 147 80.49 -62.90 -1.39
C GLN A 147 80.35 -64.23 -0.59
N ARG A 148 79.27 -64.95 -0.99
CA ARG A 148 79.14 -66.42 -1.26
C ARG A 148 79.07 -67.32 -0.01
N SER A 149 78.24 -68.38 0.12
CA SER A 149 77.44 -69.23 -0.79
C SER A 149 76.59 -70.19 0.11
N ARG A 150 75.52 -70.89 -0.28
CA ARG A 150 75.45 -72.05 -1.21
C ARG A 150 74.01 -72.59 -1.24
N LYS A 151 73.62 -73.11 -2.40
CA LYS A 151 72.31 -73.72 -2.74
C LYS A 151 71.94 -74.93 -1.85
N ARG A 152 70.64 -75.14 -1.58
CA ARG A 152 69.88 -76.37 -1.93
C ARG A 152 68.39 -76.29 -1.52
N LYS A 153 67.53 -76.52 -2.54
CA LYS A 153 66.17 -77.10 -2.56
C LYS A 153 65.08 -76.51 -1.64
N ILE A 154 64.04 -75.92 -2.25
CA ILE A 154 62.63 -76.36 -2.18
C ILE A 154 61.87 -75.65 -3.32
N ALA A 155 61.65 -76.39 -4.41
CA ALA A 155 60.63 -76.10 -5.39
C ALA A 155 59.28 -76.60 -4.82
N ALA A 156 58.73 -75.85 -3.86
CA ALA A 156 57.37 -75.97 -3.35
C ALA A 156 56.89 -74.72 -2.55
N GLY A 157 57.65 -73.61 -2.60
CA GLY A 157 57.31 -72.35 -1.92
C GLY A 157 57.08 -71.17 -2.86
N VAL A 158 57.25 -71.35 -4.17
CA VAL A 158 57.14 -70.25 -5.15
C VAL A 158 55.70 -70.01 -5.56
N ALA A 159 54.84 -71.04 -5.60
CA ALA A 159 53.41 -70.84 -5.89
C ALA A 159 52.65 -70.18 -4.71
N SER A 160 53.00 -70.52 -3.47
CA SER A 160 52.41 -69.92 -2.26
C SER A 160 52.94 -68.51 -1.96
N ALA A 161 54.23 -68.24 -2.18
CA ALA A 161 54.79 -66.90 -2.05
C ALA A 161 54.27 -65.96 -3.15
N VAL A 162 54.08 -66.42 -4.39
CA VAL A 162 53.48 -65.61 -5.46
C VAL A 162 52.00 -65.34 -5.20
N LEU A 163 51.24 -66.30 -4.65
CA LEU A 163 49.84 -66.07 -4.26
C LEU A 163 49.70 -65.12 -3.06
N VAL A 164 50.57 -65.22 -2.05
CA VAL A 164 50.58 -64.27 -0.92
C VAL A 164 51.04 -62.89 -1.37
N CYS A 165 52.04 -62.78 -2.25
CA CYS A 165 52.45 -61.52 -2.85
C CYS A 165 51.38 -60.94 -3.78
N ALA A 166 50.68 -61.76 -4.57
CA ALA A 166 49.59 -61.32 -5.42
C ALA A 166 48.36 -60.90 -4.60
N ALA A 167 48.06 -61.59 -3.50
CA ALA A 167 47.02 -61.20 -2.55
C ALA A 167 47.40 -59.93 -1.77
N ALA A 168 48.67 -59.76 -1.40
CA ALA A 168 49.16 -58.53 -0.77
C ALA A 168 49.16 -57.34 -1.75
N VAL A 169 49.58 -57.54 -3.00
CA VAL A 169 49.51 -56.52 -4.07
C VAL A 169 48.05 -56.20 -4.40
N SER A 170 47.17 -57.21 -4.48
CA SER A 170 45.74 -57.03 -4.64
C SER A 170 45.13 -56.26 -3.46
N ALA A 171 45.47 -56.60 -2.21
CA ALA A 171 45.02 -55.87 -1.03
C ALA A 171 45.54 -54.43 -0.99
N ILE A 172 46.79 -54.19 -1.42
CA ILE A 172 47.35 -52.84 -1.54
C ILE A 172 46.58 -52.03 -2.60
N ILE A 173 46.31 -52.60 -3.76
CA ILE A 173 45.63 -51.94 -4.88
C ILE A 173 44.15 -51.71 -4.59
N PHE A 174 43.44 -52.69 -4.02
CA PHE A 174 41.99 -52.63 -3.82
C PHE A 174 41.54 -52.03 -2.49
N LEU A 175 42.38 -52.02 -1.45
CA LEU A 175 41.98 -51.49 -0.12
C LEU A 175 42.86 -50.34 0.35
N LEU A 176 44.19 -50.43 0.18
CA LEU A 176 45.12 -49.48 0.80
C LEU A 176 45.19 -48.16 0.03
N ILE A 177 45.31 -48.21 -1.31
CA ILE A 177 45.31 -47.01 -2.18
C ILE A 177 43.97 -46.26 -2.12
N PRO A 178 42.79 -46.90 -2.26
CA PRO A 178 41.50 -46.23 -2.12
C PRO A 178 41.30 -45.65 -0.72
N ASN A 179 41.75 -46.33 0.34
CA ASN A 179 41.65 -45.81 1.70
C ASN A 179 42.53 -44.56 1.94
N MET A 180 43.73 -44.51 1.36
CA MET A 180 44.57 -43.30 1.42
C MET A 180 43.93 -42.13 0.67
N LYS A 181 43.44 -42.36 -0.56
CA LYS A 181 42.72 -41.34 -1.34
C LYS A 181 41.45 -40.86 -0.63
N TYR A 182 40.74 -41.77 0.04
CA TYR A 182 39.57 -41.44 0.85
C TYR A 182 39.94 -40.52 2.03
N MET A 183 41.00 -40.86 2.79
CA MET A 183 41.46 -40.01 3.89
C MET A 183 41.92 -38.64 3.41
N GLU A 184 42.57 -38.58 2.24
CA GLU A 184 42.96 -37.32 1.62
C GLU A 184 41.73 -36.48 1.21
N ALA A 185 40.72 -37.10 0.59
CA ALA A 185 39.47 -36.42 0.23
C ALA A 185 38.73 -35.87 1.46
N VAL A 186 38.67 -36.62 2.56
CA VAL A 186 38.12 -36.16 3.84
C VAL A 186 38.89 -34.94 4.34
N LYS A 187 40.22 -35.00 4.36
CA LYS A 187 41.07 -33.88 4.77
C LYS A 187 40.87 -32.65 3.89
N GLN A 188 40.72 -32.83 2.57
CA GLN A 188 40.45 -31.73 1.63
C GLN A 188 39.09 -31.07 1.94
N ALA A 189 38.04 -31.87 2.21
CA ALA A 189 36.73 -31.35 2.59
C ALA A 189 36.78 -30.56 3.91
N GLU A 190 37.52 -31.06 4.91
CA GLU A 190 37.73 -30.38 6.20
C GLU A 190 38.49 -29.05 6.07
N LEU A 191 39.35 -28.93 5.05
CA LEU A 191 40.10 -27.71 4.73
C LEU A 191 39.31 -26.73 3.83
N GLY A 192 38.06 -27.03 3.49
CA GLY A 192 37.22 -26.21 2.60
C GLY A 192 37.59 -26.32 1.11
N GLN A 193 38.43 -27.28 0.73
CA GLN A 193 38.78 -27.56 -0.66
C GLN A 193 37.71 -28.47 -1.29
N TYR A 194 36.48 -27.96 -1.35
CA TYR A 194 35.30 -28.76 -1.66
C TYR A 194 35.33 -29.34 -3.06
N GLU A 195 35.67 -28.55 -4.09
CA GLU A 195 35.67 -29.00 -5.48
C GLU A 195 36.64 -30.18 -5.69
N THR A 196 37.85 -30.11 -5.14
CA THR A 196 38.85 -31.20 -5.21
C THR A 196 38.44 -32.42 -4.38
N ALA A 197 37.84 -32.21 -3.21
CA ALA A 197 37.34 -33.29 -2.37
C ALA A 197 36.20 -34.06 -3.07
N ILE A 198 35.25 -33.33 -3.68
CA ILE A 198 34.14 -33.90 -4.45
C ILE A 198 34.67 -34.74 -5.62
N GLU A 199 35.66 -34.26 -6.36
CA GLU A 199 36.27 -35.01 -7.46
C GLU A 199 36.95 -36.29 -6.94
N SER A 200 37.69 -36.20 -5.83
CA SER A 200 38.35 -37.34 -5.20
C SER A 200 37.35 -38.39 -4.72
N PHE A 201 36.24 -37.99 -4.09
CA PHE A 201 35.16 -38.90 -3.70
C PHE A 201 34.44 -39.52 -4.91
N LYS A 202 34.23 -38.77 -5.99
CA LYS A 202 33.66 -39.31 -7.24
C LYS A 202 34.55 -40.39 -7.85
N GLN A 203 35.87 -40.20 -7.85
CA GLN A 203 36.83 -41.20 -8.35
C GLN A 203 36.85 -42.49 -7.51
N LEU A 204 36.45 -42.43 -6.25
CA LEU A 204 36.38 -43.58 -5.34
C LEU A 204 35.12 -44.45 -5.54
N GLY A 205 34.10 -43.96 -6.25
CA GLY A 205 32.89 -44.72 -6.58
C GLY A 205 32.19 -45.26 -5.32
N ASP A 206 31.97 -46.57 -5.28
CA ASP A 206 31.28 -47.28 -4.17
C ASP A 206 32.20 -47.56 -2.96
N PHE A 207 33.42 -47.04 -2.93
CA PHE A 207 34.33 -47.27 -1.81
C PHE A 207 33.84 -46.55 -0.54
N LYS A 208 33.51 -47.33 0.50
CA LYS A 208 32.91 -46.85 1.76
C LYS A 208 31.63 -46.04 1.50
N ASP A 209 31.52 -44.85 2.07
CA ASP A 209 30.41 -43.91 1.95
C ASP A 209 30.74 -42.77 0.97
N SER A 210 31.67 -42.98 0.03
CA SER A 210 32.17 -41.92 -0.87
C SER A 210 31.05 -41.22 -1.66
N GLN A 211 30.02 -41.95 -2.12
CA GLN A 211 28.84 -41.33 -2.75
C GLN A 211 28.07 -40.40 -1.80
N THR A 212 27.89 -40.80 -0.55
CA THR A 212 27.29 -39.95 0.48
C THR A 212 28.18 -38.74 0.79
N GLN A 213 29.50 -38.93 0.84
CA GLN A 213 30.46 -37.84 1.03
C GLN A 213 30.47 -36.84 -0.13
N VAL A 214 30.23 -37.26 -1.38
CA VAL A 214 30.03 -36.34 -2.51
C VAL A 214 28.85 -35.40 -2.22
N VAL A 215 27.72 -35.95 -1.79
CA VAL A 215 26.50 -35.17 -1.49
C VAL A 215 26.73 -34.25 -0.29
N GLU A 216 27.34 -34.76 0.78
CA GLU A 216 27.63 -33.99 2.00
C GLU A 216 28.61 -32.84 1.72
N THR A 217 29.70 -33.12 1.01
CA THR A 217 30.71 -32.11 0.65
C THR A 217 30.12 -31.06 -0.30
N THR A 218 29.27 -31.46 -1.25
CA THR A 218 28.57 -30.53 -2.13
C THR A 218 27.61 -29.62 -1.36
N TYR A 219 26.94 -30.17 -0.34
CA TYR A 219 26.09 -29.38 0.55
C TYR A 219 26.89 -28.37 1.37
N LEU A 220 28.01 -28.79 1.98
CA LEU A 220 28.90 -27.89 2.74
C LEU A 220 29.45 -26.77 1.86
N MET A 221 29.85 -27.09 0.63
CA MET A 221 30.25 -26.10 -0.37
C MET A 221 29.15 -25.07 -0.65
N ALA A 222 27.89 -25.51 -0.76
CA ALA A 222 26.78 -24.59 -0.97
C ALA A 222 26.58 -23.66 0.23
N LEU A 223 26.73 -24.17 1.46
CA LEU A 223 26.62 -23.36 2.68
C LEU A 223 27.76 -22.33 2.80
N ASP A 224 28.99 -22.73 2.50
CA ASP A 224 30.15 -21.84 2.50
C ASP A 224 30.02 -20.74 1.45
N LYS A 225 29.64 -21.10 0.20
CA LYS A 225 29.37 -20.13 -0.86
C LYS A 225 28.22 -19.18 -0.51
N LYS A 226 27.20 -19.64 0.23
CA LYS A 226 26.11 -18.80 0.75
C LYS A 226 26.63 -17.75 1.74
N GLU A 227 27.54 -18.13 2.62
CA GLU A 227 28.12 -17.21 3.62
C GLU A 227 28.97 -16.12 2.96
N SER A 228 29.62 -16.42 1.83
CA SER A 228 30.37 -15.44 1.04
C SER A 228 29.57 -14.70 -0.04
N ALA A 229 28.26 -14.95 -0.16
CA ALA A 229 27.45 -14.40 -1.25
C ALA A 229 27.10 -12.92 -1.02
N GLU A 230 27.42 -12.06 -1.99
CA GLU A 230 27.21 -10.61 -1.87
C GLU A 230 26.16 -10.06 -2.85
N ASN A 231 25.88 -10.81 -3.93
CA ASN A 231 24.97 -10.39 -4.98
C ASN A 231 24.02 -11.51 -5.41
N ILE A 232 23.01 -11.14 -6.20
CA ILE A 232 21.94 -12.06 -6.65
C ILE A 232 22.50 -13.28 -7.39
N LYS A 233 23.51 -13.11 -8.25
CA LYS A 233 24.09 -14.22 -9.04
C LYS A 233 24.77 -15.25 -8.14
N ASP A 234 25.37 -14.82 -7.03
CA ASP A 234 25.98 -15.73 -6.06
C ASP A 234 24.91 -16.60 -5.38
N TYR A 235 23.80 -16.00 -4.96
CA TYR A 235 22.67 -16.73 -4.37
C TYR A 235 22.02 -17.70 -5.36
N GLU A 236 21.86 -17.30 -6.63
CA GLU A 236 21.38 -18.19 -7.69
C GLU A 236 22.31 -19.39 -7.91
N ALA A 237 23.63 -19.17 -7.87
CA ALA A 237 24.61 -20.25 -7.96
C ALA A 237 24.49 -21.22 -6.78
N VAL A 238 24.30 -20.72 -5.55
CA VAL A 238 24.04 -21.56 -4.36
C VAL A 238 22.77 -22.37 -4.53
N LEU A 239 21.66 -21.76 -4.97
CA LEU A 239 20.40 -22.45 -5.19
C LEU A 239 20.53 -23.56 -6.24
N LYS A 240 21.32 -23.34 -7.30
CA LYS A 240 21.62 -24.36 -8.32
C LYS A 240 22.40 -25.55 -7.74
N ILE A 241 23.36 -25.29 -6.86
CA ILE A 241 24.10 -26.36 -6.18
C ILE A 241 23.15 -27.17 -5.28
N LEU A 242 22.33 -26.49 -4.47
CA LEU A 242 21.34 -27.15 -3.60
C LEU A 242 20.31 -27.98 -4.40
N ASP A 243 19.87 -27.47 -5.55
CA ASP A 243 18.93 -28.18 -6.44
C ASP A 243 19.54 -29.47 -7.00
N SER A 244 20.85 -29.45 -7.31
CA SER A 244 21.56 -30.61 -7.88
C SER A 244 21.64 -31.82 -6.95
N ILE A 245 21.52 -31.62 -5.64
CA ILE A 245 21.60 -32.66 -4.60
C ILE A 245 20.26 -32.92 -3.90
N ARG A 246 19.18 -32.28 -4.35
CA ARG A 246 17.89 -32.29 -3.64
C ARG A 246 17.22 -33.66 -3.55
N LYS A 247 17.59 -34.60 -4.43
CA LYS A 247 17.02 -35.95 -4.45
C LYS A 247 17.67 -36.84 -3.39
N GLU A 248 18.94 -36.59 -3.12
CA GLU A 248 19.80 -37.35 -2.24
C GLU A 248 19.83 -36.78 -0.82
N LYS A 249 19.64 -35.45 -0.68
CA LYS A 249 19.64 -34.76 0.61
C LYS A 249 18.52 -33.72 0.67
N ASP A 250 17.76 -33.74 1.77
CA ASP A 250 16.76 -32.71 2.04
C ASP A 250 17.45 -31.35 2.25
N CYS A 251 17.33 -30.51 1.25
CA CYS A 251 17.87 -29.14 1.25
C CYS A 251 16.77 -28.10 1.46
N THR A 252 15.55 -28.49 1.83
CA THR A 252 14.37 -27.61 1.88
C THR A 252 14.61 -26.37 2.75
N GLN A 253 15.19 -26.58 3.94
CA GLN A 253 15.50 -25.50 4.87
C GLN A 253 16.59 -24.57 4.32
N ALA A 254 17.69 -25.13 3.82
CA ALA A 254 18.79 -24.35 3.24
C ALA A 254 18.31 -23.52 2.03
N VAL A 255 17.46 -24.08 1.17
CA VAL A 255 16.85 -23.36 0.03
C VAL A 255 16.01 -22.19 0.51
N LYS A 256 15.19 -22.36 1.56
CA LYS A 256 14.38 -21.27 2.13
C LYS A 256 15.26 -20.16 2.70
N GLU A 257 16.30 -20.50 3.45
CA GLU A 257 17.26 -19.52 3.99
C GLU A 257 17.99 -18.76 2.89
N THR A 258 18.46 -19.45 1.85
CA THR A 258 19.15 -18.84 0.72
C THR A 258 18.24 -17.90 -0.06
N ARG A 259 16.98 -18.30 -0.31
CA ARG A 259 15.98 -17.42 -0.96
C ARG A 259 15.65 -16.21 -0.11
N TYR A 260 15.52 -16.37 1.20
CA TYR A 260 15.27 -15.26 2.11
C TYR A 260 16.42 -14.24 2.07
N ALA A 261 17.67 -14.70 2.19
CA ALA A 261 18.84 -13.82 2.10
C ALA A 261 18.96 -13.11 0.73
N MET A 262 18.67 -13.83 -0.36
CA MET A 262 18.60 -13.24 -1.70
C MET A 262 17.55 -12.13 -1.80
N ALA A 263 16.36 -12.34 -1.23
CA ALA A 263 15.30 -11.34 -1.20
C ALA A 263 15.67 -10.11 -0.36
N GLU A 264 16.43 -10.28 0.73
CA GLU A 264 16.95 -9.16 1.52
C GLU A 264 17.94 -8.30 0.72
N ILE A 265 18.83 -8.93 -0.08
CA ILE A 265 19.74 -8.21 -0.96
C ILE A 265 18.98 -7.49 -2.09
N LEU A 266 18.00 -8.14 -2.70
CA LEU A 266 17.12 -7.51 -3.71
C LEU A 266 16.43 -6.27 -3.15
N MET A 267 15.80 -6.40 -1.97
CA MET A 267 15.11 -5.30 -1.32
C MET A 267 16.06 -4.18 -0.91
N LYS A 268 17.25 -4.50 -0.38
CA LYS A 268 18.27 -3.51 0.02
C LYS A 268 18.78 -2.70 -1.18
N ASN A 269 18.89 -3.33 -2.34
CA ASN A 269 19.39 -2.69 -3.56
C ASN A 269 18.27 -2.15 -4.45
N ALA A 270 17.01 -2.26 -4.02
CA ALA A 270 15.85 -1.83 -4.79
C ALA A 270 15.81 -0.30 -4.89
N VAL A 271 15.64 0.20 -6.12
CA VAL A 271 15.54 1.65 -6.39
C VAL A 271 14.17 1.99 -6.96
N ASN A 272 13.53 1.04 -7.64
CA ASN A 272 12.24 1.24 -8.29
C ASN A 272 11.26 0.11 -7.93
N VAL A 273 10.01 0.27 -8.37
CA VAL A 273 8.93 -0.67 -8.07
C VAL A 273 9.18 -2.06 -8.65
N LYS A 274 9.84 -2.18 -9.80
CA LYS A 274 10.15 -3.49 -10.38
C LYS A 274 11.05 -4.29 -9.45
N ASP A 275 12.07 -3.65 -8.88
CA ASP A 275 13.02 -4.30 -7.96
C ASP A 275 12.31 -4.79 -6.68
N TYR A 276 11.45 -3.96 -6.08
CA TYR A 276 10.64 -4.37 -4.93
C TYR A 276 9.67 -5.51 -5.26
N ARG A 277 9.07 -5.50 -6.45
CA ARG A 277 8.19 -6.60 -6.90
C ARG A 277 8.95 -7.91 -7.12
N GLU A 278 10.21 -7.87 -7.51
CA GLU A 278 11.05 -9.07 -7.59
C GLU A 278 11.34 -9.65 -6.19
N ALA A 279 11.68 -8.81 -5.21
CA ALA A 279 11.85 -9.24 -3.81
C ALA A 279 10.54 -9.82 -3.23
N LEU A 280 9.41 -9.15 -3.48
CA LEU A 280 8.08 -9.55 -3.00
C LEU A 280 7.70 -10.96 -3.49
N LYS A 281 7.93 -11.28 -4.77
CA LYS A 281 7.69 -12.63 -5.32
C LYS A 281 8.44 -13.71 -4.55
N ILE A 282 9.68 -13.43 -4.15
CA ILE A 282 10.48 -14.38 -3.38
C ILE A 282 9.91 -14.51 -1.96
N TYR A 283 9.62 -13.41 -1.27
CA TYR A 283 9.04 -13.46 0.08
C TYR A 283 7.68 -14.16 0.12
N ASP A 284 6.83 -13.96 -0.89
CA ASP A 284 5.54 -14.65 -1.01
C ASP A 284 5.72 -16.16 -1.15
N SER A 285 6.68 -16.59 -1.99
CA SER A 285 7.02 -18.01 -2.18
C SER A 285 7.52 -18.71 -0.90
N LEU A 286 7.97 -17.94 0.09
CA LEU A 286 8.48 -18.44 1.37
C LEU A 286 7.37 -18.74 2.39
N GLN A 287 6.11 -18.37 2.12
CA GLN A 287 4.93 -18.74 2.91
C GLN A 287 5.07 -18.48 4.43
N GLY A 288 5.62 -17.33 4.82
CA GLY A 288 5.79 -16.97 6.23
C GLY A 288 7.02 -17.55 6.91
N PHE A 289 7.99 -18.10 6.16
CA PHE A 289 9.31 -18.43 6.69
C PHE A 289 10.05 -17.18 7.16
N LEU A 290 10.66 -17.23 8.35
CA LEU A 290 11.26 -16.06 9.03
C LEU A 290 10.27 -14.89 9.07
N ASP A 291 10.75 -13.66 8.86
CA ASP A 291 9.92 -12.46 8.81
C ASP A 291 9.45 -12.12 7.39
N SER A 292 9.24 -13.11 6.52
CA SER A 292 8.79 -12.85 5.13
C SER A 292 7.47 -12.08 5.08
N LYS A 293 6.56 -12.29 6.04
CA LYS A 293 5.31 -11.50 6.14
C LYS A 293 5.58 -10.01 6.41
N GLY A 294 6.46 -9.70 7.36
CA GLY A 294 6.86 -8.32 7.64
C GLY A 294 7.58 -7.69 6.45
N LYS A 295 8.45 -8.44 5.77
CA LYS A 295 9.15 -7.97 4.57
C LYS A 295 8.22 -7.72 3.37
N ILE A 296 7.12 -8.47 3.23
CA ILE A 296 6.09 -8.19 2.22
C ILE A 296 5.42 -6.85 2.51
N LEU A 297 5.04 -6.60 3.77
CA LEU A 297 4.49 -5.29 4.18
C LEU A 297 5.49 -4.17 3.90
N GLU A 298 6.77 -4.38 4.21
CA GLU A 298 7.82 -3.42 3.90
C GLU A 298 7.94 -3.14 2.39
N CYS A 299 7.97 -4.19 1.56
CA CYS A 299 8.03 -4.02 0.10
C CYS A 299 6.83 -3.24 -0.42
N ASN A 300 5.62 -3.57 0.04
CA ASN A 300 4.40 -2.86 -0.36
C ASN A 300 4.43 -1.40 0.10
N TYR A 301 4.89 -1.14 1.32
CA TYR A 301 5.05 0.22 1.84
C TYR A 301 6.02 1.04 0.97
N GLN A 302 7.17 0.48 0.61
CA GLN A 302 8.14 1.17 -0.26
C GLN A 302 7.58 1.42 -1.67
N ILE A 303 6.81 0.47 -2.23
CA ILE A 303 6.13 0.67 -3.51
C ILE A 303 5.09 1.80 -3.41
N ALA A 304 4.30 1.82 -2.32
CA ALA A 304 3.31 2.86 -2.09
C ALA A 304 3.96 4.25 -1.98
N CYS A 305 5.10 4.37 -1.29
CA CYS A 305 5.89 5.61 -1.27
C CYS A 305 6.36 6.04 -2.67
N ILE A 306 6.86 5.11 -3.49
CA ILE A 306 7.28 5.45 -4.86
C ILE A 306 6.08 5.90 -5.71
N TYR A 307 4.92 5.27 -5.54
CA TYR A 307 3.70 5.67 -6.25
C TYR A 307 3.14 7.02 -5.76
N SER A 308 3.24 7.33 -4.47
CA SER A 308 2.77 8.63 -3.95
C SER A 308 3.61 9.79 -4.49
N ASP A 309 4.89 9.56 -4.76
CA ASP A 309 5.76 10.56 -5.38
C ASP A 309 5.50 10.73 -6.89
N SER A 310 4.66 9.89 -7.49
CA SER A 310 4.33 9.92 -8.91
C SER A 310 2.92 10.45 -9.16
N GLN A 311 2.78 11.49 -9.98
CA GLN A 311 1.49 12.13 -10.26
C GLN A 311 0.43 11.16 -10.81
N ASP A 312 0.84 10.22 -11.67
CA ASP A 312 -0.09 9.32 -12.37
C ASP A 312 -0.58 8.14 -11.52
N ARG A 313 0.05 7.88 -10.35
CA ARG A 313 -0.22 6.66 -9.56
C ARG A 313 -0.54 6.94 -8.10
N VAL A 314 -0.88 8.18 -7.76
CA VAL A 314 -1.26 8.57 -6.40
C VAL A 314 -2.49 7.81 -5.90
N SER A 315 -3.46 7.54 -6.78
CA SER A 315 -4.63 6.70 -6.44
C SER A 315 -4.22 5.28 -6.04
N GLU A 316 -3.35 4.63 -6.81
CA GLU A 316 -2.80 3.32 -6.46
C GLU A 316 -2.00 3.37 -5.15
N ALA A 317 -1.28 4.46 -4.89
CA ALA A 317 -0.56 4.64 -3.62
C ALA A 317 -1.52 4.68 -2.43
N LYS A 318 -2.62 5.45 -2.54
CA LYS A 318 -3.67 5.53 -1.51
C LYS A 318 -4.25 4.14 -1.21
N ASP A 319 -4.59 3.37 -2.24
CA ASP A 319 -5.14 2.02 -2.08
C ASP A 319 -4.14 1.10 -1.36
N MET A 320 -2.87 1.14 -1.78
CA MET A 320 -1.81 0.36 -1.14
C MET A 320 -1.58 0.74 0.33
N PHE A 321 -1.57 2.03 0.66
CA PHE A 321 -1.49 2.46 2.07
C PHE A 321 -2.71 2.04 2.87
N THR A 322 -3.89 2.01 2.24
CA THR A 322 -5.13 1.54 2.88
C THR A 322 -5.03 0.05 3.21
N GLU A 323 -4.54 -0.77 2.28
CA GLU A 323 -4.29 -2.20 2.53
C GLU A 323 -3.25 -2.45 3.62
N LEU A 324 -2.25 -1.57 3.75
CA LEU A 324 -1.21 -1.63 4.78
C LEU A 324 -1.74 -1.31 6.19
N GLY A 325 -2.86 -0.60 6.29
CA GLY A 325 -3.52 -0.30 7.57
C GLY A 325 -2.62 0.45 8.56
N ASP A 326 -2.33 -0.19 9.70
CA ASP A 326 -1.49 0.36 10.78
C ASP A 326 0.02 0.14 10.58
N TYR A 327 0.45 -0.39 9.43
CA TYR A 327 1.87 -0.57 9.17
C TYR A 327 2.57 0.78 9.00
N LYS A 328 3.54 1.06 9.89
CA LYS A 328 4.27 2.34 9.96
C LYS A 328 3.30 3.54 10.02
N ASP A 329 3.52 4.55 9.20
CA ASP A 329 2.77 5.78 9.10
C ASP A 329 1.82 5.80 7.89
N SER A 330 1.39 4.63 7.39
CA SER A 330 0.49 4.52 6.23
C SER A 330 -0.78 5.38 6.36
N ARG A 331 -1.39 5.44 7.56
CA ARG A 331 -2.55 6.33 7.81
C ARG A 331 -2.23 7.82 7.62
N LYS A 332 -1.02 8.24 8.01
CA LYS A 332 -0.57 9.61 7.83
C LYS A 332 -0.32 9.90 6.34
N GLN A 333 0.31 8.96 5.64
CA GLN A 333 0.53 9.08 4.19
C GLN A 333 -0.78 9.21 3.41
N ILE A 334 -1.83 8.47 3.81
CA ILE A 334 -3.18 8.64 3.25
C ILE A 334 -3.70 10.06 3.50
N ALA A 335 -3.59 10.56 4.73
CA ALA A 335 -4.06 11.91 5.06
C ALA A 335 -3.32 13.01 4.28
N ASP A 336 -2.00 12.86 4.11
CA ASP A 336 -1.18 13.79 3.33
C ASP A 336 -1.56 13.73 1.83
N ILE A 337 -1.77 12.53 1.26
CA ILE A 337 -2.27 12.35 -0.10
C ILE A 337 -3.63 13.04 -0.29
N LEU A 338 -4.60 12.78 0.59
CA LEU A 338 -5.96 13.32 0.47
C LEU A 338 -6.03 14.85 0.63
N LYS A 339 -5.04 15.44 1.32
CA LYS A 339 -4.91 16.88 1.44
C LYS A 339 -4.44 17.54 0.15
N GLU A 340 -3.52 16.90 -0.57
CA GLU A 340 -2.99 17.40 -1.84
C GLU A 340 -3.88 17.03 -3.03
N HIS A 341 -4.58 15.89 -2.93
CA HIS A 341 -5.42 15.30 -3.96
C HIS A 341 -6.87 15.20 -3.51
N VAL A 342 -7.55 16.34 -3.48
CA VAL A 342 -8.97 16.45 -3.08
C VAL A 342 -9.87 15.56 -3.94
N GLU A 343 -9.52 15.34 -5.21
CA GLU A 343 -10.23 14.46 -6.14
C GLU A 343 -10.29 12.99 -5.70
N LEU A 344 -9.44 12.58 -4.75
CA LEU A 344 -9.40 11.23 -4.18
C LEU A 344 -10.15 11.12 -2.85
N THR A 345 -10.72 12.21 -2.33
CA THR A 345 -11.50 12.19 -1.07
C THR A 345 -12.85 11.50 -1.26
N GLU A 346 -13.38 10.91 -0.19
CA GLU A 346 -14.70 10.26 -0.25
C GLU A 346 -15.80 11.26 -0.57
N GLU A 347 -15.69 12.48 -0.05
CA GLU A 347 -16.61 13.58 -0.31
C GLU A 347 -16.62 13.95 -1.80
N TYR A 348 -15.45 14.13 -2.42
CA TYR A 348 -15.37 14.45 -3.85
C TYR A 348 -15.92 13.34 -4.73
N LEU A 349 -15.55 12.08 -4.44
CA LEU A 349 -16.04 10.92 -5.19
C LEU A 349 -17.56 10.77 -5.08
N THR A 350 -18.13 11.01 -3.90
CA THR A 350 -19.59 11.01 -3.70
C THR A 350 -20.26 12.12 -4.52
N ALA A 351 -19.68 13.32 -4.57
CA ALA A 351 -20.19 14.39 -5.42
C ALA A 351 -20.11 14.04 -6.91
N LEU A 352 -19.05 13.34 -7.33
CA LEU A 352 -18.87 12.87 -8.70
C LEU A 352 -19.92 11.80 -9.06
N GLU A 353 -20.24 10.87 -8.15
CA GLU A 353 -21.31 9.89 -8.33
C GLU A 353 -22.67 10.57 -8.53
N PHE A 354 -22.99 11.58 -7.70
CA PHE A 354 -24.22 12.36 -7.86
C PHE A 354 -24.26 13.09 -9.21
N TRP A 355 -23.14 13.69 -9.63
CA TRP A 355 -23.01 14.27 -10.97
C TRP A 355 -23.29 13.25 -12.08
N GLU A 356 -22.71 12.05 -12.02
CA GLU A 356 -22.92 10.99 -13.01
C GLU A 356 -24.37 10.49 -13.05
N SER A 357 -25.04 10.46 -11.89
CA SER A 357 -26.45 10.12 -11.77
C SER A 357 -27.42 11.25 -12.18
N SER A 358 -26.88 12.43 -12.54
CA SER A 358 -27.64 13.65 -12.86
C SER A 358 -28.38 14.31 -11.68
N ASP A 359 -28.06 13.92 -10.44
CA ASP A 359 -28.55 14.53 -9.20
C ASP A 359 -27.64 15.70 -8.81
N PHE A 360 -27.75 16.79 -9.57
CA PHE A 360 -26.84 17.94 -9.47
C PHE A 360 -27.02 18.76 -8.19
N ASP A 361 -28.18 18.72 -7.56
CA ASP A 361 -28.45 19.43 -6.29
C ASP A 361 -27.63 18.82 -5.15
N GLU A 362 -27.65 17.49 -5.06
CA GLU A 362 -26.92 16.70 -4.08
C GLU A 362 -25.41 16.83 -4.31
N ALA A 363 -24.95 16.80 -5.57
CA ALA A 363 -23.55 17.06 -5.91
C ALA A 363 -23.09 18.45 -5.43
N LEU A 364 -23.89 19.50 -5.70
CA LEU A 364 -23.57 20.87 -5.27
C LEU A 364 -23.58 21.02 -3.75
N GLU A 365 -24.51 20.36 -3.04
CA GLU A 365 -24.58 20.43 -1.58
C GLU A 365 -23.30 19.90 -0.90
N ILE A 366 -22.68 18.87 -1.49
CA ILE A 366 -21.40 18.34 -1.03
C ILE A 366 -20.28 19.31 -1.42
N LEU A 367 -20.20 19.69 -2.69
CA LEU A 367 -19.14 20.54 -3.22
C LEU A 367 -19.07 21.89 -2.52
N ASP A 368 -20.19 22.52 -2.18
CA ASP A 368 -20.26 23.82 -1.49
C ASP A 368 -19.66 23.78 -0.06
N LYS A 369 -19.55 22.59 0.55
CA LYS A 369 -18.92 22.39 1.87
C LYS A 369 -17.41 22.13 1.77
N MET A 370 -16.91 21.85 0.57
CA MET A 370 -15.48 21.62 0.31
C MET A 370 -14.74 22.96 0.06
N ASP A 371 -13.43 22.89 -0.10
CA ASP A 371 -12.60 24.05 -0.43
C ASP A 371 -12.97 24.58 -1.83
N GLN A 372 -13.62 25.75 -1.87
CA GLN A 372 -14.09 26.38 -3.10
C GLN A 372 -12.96 26.93 -3.98
N ASP A 373 -11.75 27.07 -3.44
CA ASP A 373 -10.58 27.54 -4.20
C ASP A 373 -9.81 26.37 -4.87
N ASN A 374 -10.18 25.12 -4.56
CA ASN A 374 -9.55 23.94 -5.18
C ASN A 374 -10.03 23.74 -6.63
N GLU A 375 -9.08 23.56 -7.55
CA GLU A 375 -9.33 23.47 -9.00
C GLU A 375 -10.35 22.38 -9.38
N TYR A 376 -10.24 21.18 -8.80
CA TYR A 376 -11.16 20.08 -9.08
C TYR A 376 -12.58 20.33 -8.58
N VAL A 377 -12.70 20.95 -7.40
CA VAL A 377 -13.99 21.34 -6.80
C VAL A 377 -14.64 22.42 -7.67
N MET A 378 -13.88 23.45 -8.04
CA MET A 378 -14.34 24.53 -8.93
C MET A 378 -14.83 24.00 -10.27
N GLU A 379 -14.08 23.09 -10.91
CA GLU A 379 -14.42 22.55 -12.22
C GLU A 379 -15.74 21.75 -12.17
N LEU A 380 -15.85 20.77 -11.26
CA LEU A 380 -17.05 19.94 -11.16
C LEU A 380 -18.28 20.75 -10.74
N ARG A 381 -18.10 21.67 -9.79
CA ARG A 381 -19.16 22.61 -9.37
C ARG A 381 -19.63 23.47 -10.54
N GLY A 382 -18.70 24.01 -11.32
CA GLY A 382 -19.00 24.80 -12.52
C GLY A 382 -19.79 24.00 -13.55
N LYS A 383 -19.45 22.73 -13.77
CA LYS A 383 -20.21 21.82 -14.65
C LYS A 383 -21.64 21.57 -14.15
N CYS A 384 -21.81 21.33 -12.85
CA CYS A 384 -23.13 21.16 -12.23
C CYS A 384 -24.01 22.40 -12.46
N LEU A 385 -23.49 23.58 -12.15
CA LEU A 385 -24.20 24.85 -12.34
C LEU A 385 -24.56 25.09 -13.80
N GLU A 386 -23.65 24.80 -14.74
CA GLU A 386 -23.90 25.00 -16.16
C GLU A 386 -25.02 24.10 -16.69
N VAL A 387 -25.02 22.81 -16.33
CA VAL A 387 -26.08 21.89 -16.76
C VAL A 387 -27.43 22.32 -16.20
N LYS A 388 -27.49 22.68 -14.91
CA LYS A 388 -28.72 23.20 -14.29
C LYS A 388 -29.21 24.47 -14.99
N TYR A 389 -28.30 25.38 -15.34
CA TYR A 389 -28.62 26.59 -16.09
C TYR A 389 -29.22 26.28 -17.47
N LEU A 390 -28.63 25.34 -18.21
CA LEU A 390 -29.15 24.92 -19.52
C LEU A 390 -30.53 24.27 -19.41
N ILE A 391 -30.78 23.46 -18.37
CA ILE A 391 -32.10 22.89 -18.08
C ILE A 391 -33.12 23.99 -17.78
N ALA A 392 -32.75 24.99 -16.97
CA ALA A 392 -33.61 26.13 -16.64
C ALA A 392 -33.96 26.96 -17.89
N VAL A 393 -32.96 27.28 -18.73
CA VAL A 393 -33.16 27.97 -20.02
C VAL A 393 -34.04 27.15 -20.96
N SER A 394 -33.86 25.83 -21.02
CA SER A 394 -34.71 24.95 -21.82
C SER A 394 -36.18 25.01 -21.36
N ASN A 395 -36.43 24.85 -20.06
CA ASN A 395 -37.79 24.98 -19.50
C ASN A 395 -38.40 26.35 -19.81
N TRP A 396 -37.62 27.43 -19.71
CA TRP A 396 -38.08 28.76 -20.08
C TRP A 396 -38.45 28.87 -21.57
N ARG A 397 -37.61 28.35 -22.48
CA ARG A 397 -37.88 28.33 -23.93
C ARG A 397 -39.14 27.56 -24.27
N TYR A 398 -39.41 26.46 -23.56
CA TYR A 398 -40.63 25.66 -23.72
C TYR A 398 -41.82 26.18 -22.89
N GLN A 399 -41.74 27.40 -22.36
CA GLN A 399 -42.81 28.08 -21.60
C GLN A 399 -43.24 27.32 -20.33
N ARG A 400 -42.38 26.44 -19.80
CA ARG A 400 -42.56 25.75 -18.52
C ARG A 400 -42.06 26.65 -17.38
N TYR A 401 -42.69 27.80 -17.21
CA TYR A 401 -42.17 28.88 -16.38
C TYR A 401 -42.03 28.53 -14.89
N GLU A 402 -42.95 27.75 -14.33
CA GLU A 402 -42.86 27.29 -12.92
C GLU A 402 -41.61 26.42 -12.70
N LEU A 403 -41.36 25.47 -13.59
CA LEU A 403 -40.16 24.62 -13.53
C LEU A 403 -38.88 25.42 -13.79
N ALA A 404 -38.92 26.34 -14.75
CA ALA A 404 -37.78 27.22 -15.03
C ALA A 404 -37.45 28.12 -13.83
N LEU A 405 -38.47 28.70 -13.18
CA LEU A 405 -38.31 29.55 -12.01
C LEU A 405 -37.65 28.78 -10.86
N LYS A 406 -38.17 27.60 -10.50
CA LYS A 406 -37.59 26.76 -9.45
C LYS A 406 -36.11 26.44 -9.74
N GLN A 407 -35.79 26.12 -10.98
CA GLN A 407 -34.41 25.81 -11.38
C GLN A 407 -33.52 27.04 -11.30
N PHE A 408 -33.91 28.19 -11.87
CA PHE A 408 -33.12 29.41 -11.79
C PHE A 408 -32.94 29.91 -10.35
N GLU A 409 -33.94 29.77 -9.48
CA GLU A 409 -33.83 30.12 -8.07
C GLU A 409 -32.75 29.30 -7.36
N SER A 410 -32.64 28.00 -7.68
CA SER A 410 -31.59 27.14 -7.11
C SER A 410 -30.16 27.51 -7.56
N ILE A 411 -30.01 28.29 -8.63
CA ILE A 411 -28.72 28.75 -9.16
C ILE A 411 -28.70 30.28 -9.35
N ARG A 412 -29.37 31.02 -8.46
CA ARG A 412 -29.67 32.44 -8.63
C ARG A 412 -28.44 33.30 -8.97
N GLU A 413 -27.30 33.01 -8.37
CA GLU A 413 -26.05 33.77 -8.52
C GLU A 413 -25.24 33.36 -9.76
N TYR A 414 -25.65 32.31 -10.46
CA TYR A 414 -24.95 31.81 -11.63
C TYR A 414 -25.45 32.49 -12.92
N LYS A 415 -24.53 33.12 -13.67
CA LYS A 415 -24.81 33.83 -14.93
C LYS A 415 -25.96 34.84 -14.79
N ASP A 416 -26.86 34.91 -15.77
CA ASP A 416 -28.02 35.81 -15.82
C ASP A 416 -29.31 35.16 -15.26
N SER A 417 -29.18 34.14 -14.40
CA SER A 417 -30.33 33.45 -13.79
C SER A 417 -31.27 34.41 -13.07
N GLU A 418 -30.74 35.39 -12.34
CA GLU A 418 -31.56 36.40 -11.66
C GLU A 418 -32.42 37.24 -12.63
N ASP A 419 -31.92 37.52 -13.83
CA ASP A 419 -32.69 38.26 -14.84
C ASP A 419 -33.81 37.41 -15.43
N TYR A 420 -33.61 36.09 -15.59
CA TYR A 420 -34.69 35.18 -15.96
C TYR A 420 -35.77 35.09 -14.88
N ILE A 421 -35.37 35.03 -13.60
CA ILE A 421 -36.31 35.04 -12.46
C ILE A 421 -37.19 36.29 -12.52
N LYS A 422 -36.58 37.48 -12.70
CA LYS A 422 -37.32 38.75 -12.84
C LYS A 422 -38.32 38.70 -14.01
N LYS A 423 -37.86 38.25 -15.19
CA LYS A 423 -38.70 38.14 -16.39
C LYS A 423 -39.90 37.19 -16.19
N ILE A 424 -39.68 36.04 -15.55
CA ILE A 424 -40.76 35.07 -15.27
C ILE A 424 -41.78 35.66 -14.31
N ASN A 425 -41.33 36.29 -13.23
CA ASN A 425 -42.22 36.90 -12.24
C ASN A 425 -43.05 38.06 -12.83
N ASP A 426 -42.47 38.85 -13.75
CA ASP A 426 -43.21 39.92 -14.43
C ASP A 426 -44.25 39.39 -15.41
N LEU A 427 -43.97 38.26 -16.10
CA LEU A 427 -44.95 37.57 -16.94
C LEU A 427 -46.14 37.07 -16.12
N ASP A 428 -45.89 36.48 -14.95
CA ASP A 428 -46.95 35.99 -14.07
C ASP A 428 -47.84 37.13 -13.53
N LYS A 429 -47.25 38.27 -13.17
CA LYS A 429 -48.00 39.49 -12.80
C LYS A 429 -48.87 40.01 -13.93
N GLN A 430 -48.36 40.02 -15.17
CA GLN A 430 -49.14 40.46 -16.33
C GLN A 430 -50.30 39.51 -16.63
N GLN A 431 -50.08 38.19 -16.54
CA GLN A 431 -51.14 37.19 -16.76
C GLN A 431 -52.22 37.23 -15.67
N SER A 432 -51.82 37.40 -14.41
CA SER A 432 -52.77 37.53 -13.29
C SER A 432 -53.56 38.85 -13.36
N ALA A 433 -52.93 39.96 -13.73
CA ALA A 433 -53.62 41.23 -13.98
C ALA A 433 -54.63 41.13 -15.13
N ALA A 434 -54.23 40.53 -16.27
CA ALA A 434 -55.13 40.32 -17.40
C ALA A 434 -56.32 39.39 -17.05
N LYS A 435 -56.10 38.36 -16.23
CA LYS A 435 -57.16 37.46 -15.75
C LYS A 435 -58.11 38.16 -14.77
N ALA A 436 -57.60 39.04 -13.91
CA ALA A 436 -58.41 39.84 -13.00
C ALA A 436 -59.24 40.90 -13.74
N GLU A 437 -58.67 41.56 -14.77
CA GLU A 437 -59.40 42.46 -15.67
C GLU A 437 -60.49 41.70 -16.44
N ALA A 438 -60.21 40.48 -16.93
CA ALA A 438 -61.21 39.63 -17.59
C ALA A 438 -62.31 39.14 -16.64
N GLN A 439 -62.01 38.89 -15.36
CA GLN A 439 -63.01 38.51 -14.35
C GLN A 439 -63.89 39.68 -13.90
N ASN A 440 -63.38 40.91 -13.95
CA ASN A 440 -64.13 42.13 -13.61
C ASN A 440 -64.90 42.73 -14.80
N ALA A 441 -64.85 42.10 -15.98
CA ALA A 441 -65.63 42.52 -17.13
C ALA A 441 -67.11 42.16 -16.95
N VAL A 442 -67.97 43.17 -16.82
CA VAL A 442 -69.44 42.99 -16.77
C VAL A 442 -69.91 42.40 -18.09
N SER A 443 -70.58 41.25 -18.04
CA SER A 443 -71.11 40.64 -19.26
C SER A 443 -72.24 41.49 -19.87
N LEU A 444 -72.42 41.43 -21.19
CA LEU A 444 -73.52 42.13 -21.88
C LEU A 444 -74.90 41.78 -21.27
N ALA A 445 -75.06 40.55 -20.78
CA ALA A 445 -76.28 40.10 -20.12
C ALA A 445 -76.49 40.73 -18.73
N GLU A 446 -75.43 40.88 -17.93
CA GLU A 446 -75.50 41.57 -16.63
C GLU A 446 -75.77 43.07 -16.82
N LEU A 447 -75.13 43.70 -17.82
CA LEU A 447 -75.42 45.09 -18.20
C LEU A 447 -76.87 45.26 -18.64
N LEU A 448 -77.39 44.36 -19.49
CA LEU A 448 -78.78 44.35 -19.94
C LEU A 448 -79.77 44.22 -18.78
N THR A 449 -79.43 43.39 -17.79
CA THR A 449 -80.24 43.20 -16.58
C THR A 449 -80.20 44.44 -15.69
N TRP A 450 -79.02 45.05 -15.52
CA TRP A 450 -78.86 46.28 -14.75
C TRP A 450 -79.62 47.45 -15.39
N LEU A 451 -79.54 47.61 -16.71
CA LEU A 451 -80.27 48.66 -17.43
C LEU A 451 -81.79 48.44 -17.38
N ASN A 452 -82.26 47.20 -17.54
CA ASN A 452 -83.68 46.86 -17.38
C ASN A 452 -84.09 46.84 -15.89
N GLY A 453 -84.13 48.01 -15.26
CA GLY A 453 -84.62 48.15 -13.88
C GLY A 453 -84.05 49.31 -13.09
N ASN A 454 -82.94 49.91 -13.53
CA ASN A 454 -82.32 51.03 -12.82
C ASN A 454 -82.66 52.42 -13.38
N TRP A 455 -82.65 53.35 -12.43
CA TRP A 455 -83.26 54.68 -12.43
C TRP A 455 -82.39 55.71 -13.15
N SER A 456 -82.93 56.41 -14.17
CA SER A 456 -82.49 57.80 -14.41
C SER A 456 -83.24 58.65 -13.40
N GLY A 457 -82.56 59.60 -12.74
CA GLY A 457 -83.03 60.32 -11.54
C GLY A 457 -84.32 61.16 -11.63
N ASP A 458 -85.26 60.82 -12.49
CA ASP A 458 -86.48 61.54 -12.86
C ASP A 458 -87.74 60.65 -12.95
N ASP A 459 -87.75 59.50 -12.26
CA ASP A 459 -88.83 58.49 -12.28
C ASP A 459 -89.08 57.87 -13.66
N THR A 460 -88.04 57.84 -14.50
CA THR A 460 -88.04 57.16 -15.79
C THR A 460 -87.26 55.85 -15.70
N TYR A 461 -87.85 54.78 -16.22
CA TYR A 461 -87.23 53.46 -16.26
C TYR A 461 -87.09 52.97 -17.70
N TRP A 462 -86.00 52.25 -17.95
CA TRP A 462 -85.73 51.61 -19.22
C TRP A 462 -86.48 50.27 -19.33
N LYS A 463 -87.12 50.04 -20.47
CA LYS A 463 -87.73 48.76 -20.84
C LYS A 463 -87.46 48.41 -22.30
N ALA A 464 -87.42 47.10 -22.58
CA ALA A 464 -87.24 46.55 -23.92
C ALA A 464 -85.96 47.08 -24.62
N VAL A 465 -84.87 47.10 -23.85
CA VAL A 465 -83.55 47.58 -24.27
C VAL A 465 -82.88 46.54 -25.19
N THR A 466 -82.47 46.95 -26.39
CA THR A 466 -81.75 46.13 -27.38
C THR A 466 -80.51 46.84 -27.87
N PHE A 467 -79.39 46.11 -28.01
CA PHE A 467 -78.15 46.65 -28.54
C PHE A 467 -77.88 46.15 -29.96
N THR A 468 -77.45 47.04 -30.85
CA THR A 468 -76.99 46.72 -32.21
C THR A 468 -75.52 47.13 -32.35
N LYS A 469 -74.62 46.17 -32.61
CA LYS A 469 -73.20 46.49 -32.82
C LYS A 469 -73.05 47.30 -34.13
N LEU A 470 -72.39 48.45 -34.05
CA LEU A 470 -72.11 49.32 -35.19
C LEU A 470 -70.66 49.15 -35.67
N SER A 471 -69.69 49.00 -34.75
CA SER A 471 -68.28 48.68 -35.03
C SER A 471 -67.64 47.94 -33.85
N ASP A 472 -66.37 47.55 -33.96
CA ASP A 472 -65.66 46.82 -32.89
C ASP A 472 -65.66 47.53 -31.54
N ASN A 473 -65.69 48.86 -31.56
CA ASN A 473 -65.73 49.69 -30.37
C ASN A 473 -67.00 50.54 -30.25
N THR A 474 -68.06 50.25 -31.04
CA THR A 474 -69.31 51.02 -30.95
C THR A 474 -70.57 50.14 -31.03
N MET A 475 -71.52 50.45 -30.15
CA MET A 475 -72.85 49.85 -30.16
C MET A 475 -73.92 50.94 -30.14
N ALA A 476 -75.00 50.72 -30.89
CA ALA A 476 -76.25 51.46 -30.79
C ALA A 476 -77.13 50.82 -29.72
N LEU A 477 -77.82 51.64 -28.93
CA LEU A 477 -78.86 51.19 -28.01
C LEU A 477 -80.22 51.73 -28.43
N ASP A 478 -81.15 50.81 -28.68
CA ASP A 478 -82.56 51.08 -28.90
C ASP A 478 -83.35 50.62 -27.68
N GLY A 479 -84.31 51.43 -27.21
CA GLY A 479 -85.11 51.09 -26.03
C GLY A 479 -86.33 51.97 -25.87
N THR A 480 -87.27 51.55 -25.05
CA THR A 480 -88.49 52.32 -24.73
C THR A 480 -88.43 52.87 -23.32
N PHE A 481 -88.78 54.15 -23.16
CA PHE A 481 -88.89 54.81 -21.86
C PHE A 481 -90.32 54.72 -21.37
N THR A 482 -90.51 54.26 -20.14
CA THR A 482 -91.81 54.36 -19.48
C THR A 482 -91.68 55.28 -18.27
N ARG A 483 -92.48 56.35 -18.25
CA ARG A 483 -92.62 57.25 -17.11
C ARG A 483 -93.86 56.85 -16.32
N VAL A 484 -93.70 56.56 -15.03
CA VAL A 484 -94.85 56.27 -14.15
C VAL A 484 -95.33 57.61 -13.58
N SER A 485 -96.09 58.38 -14.37
CA SER A 485 -96.67 59.63 -13.88
C SER A 485 -98.04 59.38 -13.24
N GLY A 486 -98.11 59.31 -11.92
CA GLY A 486 -99.34 59.52 -11.17
C GLY A 486 -99.60 61.01 -10.96
N PHE A 487 -99.99 61.73 -12.02
CA PHE A 487 -100.83 62.96 -12.05
C PHE A 487 -100.58 63.72 -13.37
N VAL A 488 -101.67 64.03 -14.08
CA VAL A 488 -101.66 64.69 -15.39
C VAL A 488 -101.75 66.21 -15.20
N GLY A 489 -100.72 66.92 -15.67
CA GLY A 489 -100.71 68.37 -15.81
C GLY A 489 -99.79 68.80 -16.95
N SER A 490 -100.38 69.04 -18.12
CA SER A 490 -99.84 69.76 -19.30
C SER A 490 -98.52 69.30 -19.96
N ALA A 491 -98.66 68.76 -21.19
CA ALA A 491 -97.67 68.62 -22.27
C ALA A 491 -96.34 67.89 -21.94
N SER A 492 -96.08 66.67 -22.39
CA SER A 492 -95.83 66.36 -23.81
C SER A 492 -95.91 64.85 -24.03
N LYS A 493 -96.73 64.41 -24.98
CA LYS A 493 -96.62 63.07 -25.58
C LYS A 493 -95.30 63.03 -26.35
N LEU A 494 -94.27 62.35 -25.84
CA LEU A 494 -93.12 61.93 -26.65
C LEU A 494 -93.53 60.71 -27.47
N SER A 495 -94.26 60.94 -28.57
CA SER A 495 -94.52 59.91 -29.58
C SER A 495 -93.54 60.09 -30.73
N ASN A 496 -92.76 59.04 -31.01
CA ASN A 496 -91.88 58.86 -32.18
C ASN A 496 -90.58 59.69 -32.24
N SER A 497 -89.83 59.75 -31.14
CA SER A 497 -88.42 60.20 -31.19
C SER A 497 -87.50 58.98 -31.20
N SER A 498 -86.82 58.68 -32.31
CA SER A 498 -85.73 57.71 -32.32
C SER A 498 -84.53 58.30 -31.57
N LEU A 499 -84.06 57.58 -30.56
CA LEU A 499 -82.88 57.93 -29.76
C LEU A 499 -81.72 57.09 -30.28
N GLN A 500 -80.63 57.71 -30.75
CA GLN A 500 -79.40 56.99 -31.10
C GLN A 500 -78.36 57.26 -30.02
N LEU A 501 -77.98 56.21 -29.30
CA LEU A 501 -76.92 56.23 -28.31
C LEU A 501 -75.68 55.57 -28.91
N VAL A 502 -74.55 56.28 -28.92
CA VAL A 502 -73.26 55.74 -29.38
C VAL A 502 -72.36 55.60 -28.17
N PHE A 503 -72.03 54.35 -27.82
CA PHE A 503 -71.01 54.06 -26.80
C PHE A 503 -69.66 53.91 -27.48
N VAL A 504 -68.60 54.53 -26.95
CA VAL A 504 -67.21 54.20 -27.32
C VAL A 504 -66.72 53.17 -26.30
N THR A 505 -66.61 51.92 -26.73
CA THR A 505 -66.25 50.80 -25.87
C THR A 505 -64.79 50.46 -26.12
N SER A 506 -63.88 50.89 -25.26
CA SER A 506 -62.57 50.24 -25.14
C SER A 506 -62.65 49.24 -23.99
N ASN A 507 -62.98 47.99 -24.30
CA ASN A 507 -62.94 46.84 -23.38
C ASN A 507 -63.86 46.91 -22.13
N PHE A 508 -65.07 47.47 -22.30
CA PHE A 508 -66.28 47.45 -21.43
C PHE A 508 -66.17 47.86 -19.94
N GLY A 509 -65.16 48.66 -19.58
CA GLY A 509 -65.30 49.66 -18.50
C GLY A 509 -65.97 50.92 -19.05
N PHE A 510 -67.25 51.16 -18.74
CA PHE A 510 -67.97 52.37 -19.17
C PHE A 510 -67.36 53.61 -18.51
N GLN A 511 -66.69 54.48 -19.25
CA GLN A 511 -66.23 55.77 -18.72
C GLN A 511 -67.23 56.90 -18.97
N ASP A 512 -67.85 56.96 -20.15
CA ASP A 512 -68.80 58.03 -20.51
C ASP A 512 -70.04 57.48 -21.25
N ILE A 513 -71.23 57.89 -20.81
CA ILE A 513 -72.53 57.66 -21.46
C ILE A 513 -72.93 58.96 -22.17
N CYS A 514 -73.24 58.90 -23.46
CA CYS A 514 -73.70 60.05 -24.23
C CYS A 514 -75.10 59.77 -24.81
N ILE A 515 -76.09 60.56 -24.40
CA ILE A 515 -77.46 60.50 -24.93
C ILE A 515 -77.70 61.62 -25.92
N VAL A 516 -78.05 61.24 -27.16
CA VAL A 516 -78.46 62.16 -28.21
C VAL A 516 -79.97 62.04 -28.40
N THR A 517 -80.71 63.08 -28.03
CA THR A 517 -82.16 63.15 -28.21
C THR A 517 -82.49 64.06 -29.37
N LYS A 518 -83.07 63.50 -30.45
CA LYS A 518 -83.58 64.31 -31.56
C LYS A 518 -84.80 65.11 -31.11
N THR A 519 -84.71 66.43 -31.10
CA THR A 519 -85.75 67.35 -30.62
C THR A 519 -86.48 68.08 -31.76
N GLY A 520 -86.07 67.85 -33.01
CA GLY A 520 -86.67 68.42 -34.21
C GLY A 520 -86.05 67.84 -35.48
N GLU A 521 -86.50 68.31 -36.64
CA GLU A 521 -86.04 67.80 -37.95
C GLU A 521 -84.53 68.02 -38.15
N ASN A 522 -84.01 69.15 -37.64
CA ASN A 522 -82.60 69.55 -37.70
C ASN A 522 -82.02 69.93 -36.31
N SER A 523 -82.56 69.41 -35.21
CA SER A 523 -82.06 69.71 -33.87
C SER A 523 -81.98 68.47 -32.99
N ALA A 524 -80.93 68.41 -32.17
CA ALA A 524 -80.73 67.39 -31.15
C ALA A 524 -80.21 68.02 -29.86
N THR A 525 -80.48 67.35 -28.74
CA THR A 525 -79.87 67.65 -27.44
C THR A 525 -78.91 66.53 -27.08
N LEU A 526 -77.72 66.90 -26.62
CA LEU A 526 -76.71 65.98 -26.14
C LEU A 526 -76.70 66.01 -24.61
N LYS A 527 -76.72 64.86 -23.95
CA LYS A 527 -76.43 64.75 -22.51
C LYS A 527 -75.29 63.77 -22.31
N ARG A 528 -74.23 64.19 -21.64
CA ARG A 528 -73.08 63.34 -21.33
C ARG A 528 -73.00 63.11 -19.83
N TRP A 529 -72.75 61.86 -19.45
CA TRP A 529 -72.49 61.45 -18.09
C TRP A 529 -71.18 60.68 -18.03
N SER A 530 -70.38 60.93 -17.00
CA SER A 530 -69.22 60.10 -16.71
C SER A 530 -69.58 59.11 -15.60
N VAL A 531 -69.33 57.83 -15.85
CA VAL A 531 -69.55 56.75 -14.87
C VAL A 531 -68.25 56.58 -14.10
N THR A 532 -68.30 56.81 -12.80
CA THR A 532 -67.15 56.62 -11.89
C THR A 532 -67.46 55.53 -10.88
N GLU A 533 -66.45 54.96 -10.22
CA GLU A 533 -66.61 53.94 -9.16
C GLU A 533 -67.54 54.38 -8.01
N LYS A 534 -67.77 55.69 -7.84
CA LYS A 534 -68.64 56.27 -6.79
C LYS A 534 -70.03 56.67 -7.29
N GLY A 535 -70.40 56.32 -8.53
CA GLY A 535 -71.67 56.67 -9.17
C GLY A 535 -71.55 57.66 -10.33
N ILE A 536 -72.69 58.11 -10.85
CA ILE A 536 -72.81 58.95 -12.05
C ILE A 536 -72.73 60.44 -11.67
N LYS A 537 -71.80 61.20 -12.27
CA LYS A 537 -71.81 62.67 -12.22
C LYS A 537 -72.34 63.24 -13.54
N SER A 538 -73.43 63.99 -13.49
CA SER A 538 -73.98 64.68 -14.66
C SER A 538 -73.25 66.00 -14.92
N LYS A 539 -72.83 66.22 -16.16
CA LYS A 539 -72.53 67.56 -16.66
C LYS A 539 -73.42 67.80 -17.87
N GLU A 540 -74.47 68.60 -17.69
CA GLU A 540 -75.40 68.92 -18.76
C GLU A 540 -74.82 70.04 -19.62
N ASP A 541 -74.29 69.70 -20.80
CA ASP A 541 -73.96 70.68 -21.84
C ASP A 541 -75.03 70.64 -22.92
N VAL A 542 -75.91 71.64 -22.97
CA VAL A 542 -76.91 71.78 -24.04
C VAL A 542 -76.22 72.41 -25.25
N ILE A 543 -75.86 71.58 -26.23
CA ILE A 543 -75.30 72.06 -27.50
C ILE A 543 -76.42 72.10 -28.55
N HIS A 544 -76.74 73.29 -29.03
CA HIS A 544 -77.57 73.46 -30.22
C HIS A 544 -76.71 73.28 -31.46
N LEU A 545 -76.81 72.12 -32.11
CA LEU A 545 -76.22 71.91 -33.42
C LEU A 545 -77.13 72.59 -34.46
N VAL A 546 -76.75 73.80 -34.88
CA VAL A 546 -77.23 74.41 -36.12
C VAL A 546 -76.23 74.00 -37.21
N ARG A 547 -76.76 73.66 -38.39
CA ARG A 547 -76.00 73.12 -39.52
C ARG A 547 -74.73 73.91 -39.83
#